data_AF-A0A679FVP6-F1
#
_entry.id   AF-A0A679FVP6-F1
#
_cell.length_a   1.000
_cell.length_b   1.000
_cell.length_c   1.000
_cell.angle_alpha   90.00
_cell.angle_beta   90.00
_cell.angle_gamma   90.00
#
_symmetry.space_group_name_H-M   'P 1'
#
loop_
_entity.id
_entity.type
_entity.pdbx_description
1 polymer ?
#
loop_
_entity_poly.entity_id
_entity_poly.type
_entity_poly.pdbx_seq_one_letter_code
_entity_poly.pdbx_strand_id
1 'polypeptide(L)'
;MYKKGKGQEAYPRYLVHDVIDVQSRVILSRRASLATGTAERETSWEQRASIRFRYPSITIRTLPADKAHGTTEDLKALSKALFVQGITPLVSLRRKEMEEIPT
;
A
#
# COMPACT_ATOMS: atom_id res chain seq x y z
N MET A 1 -11.79 0.11 -14.91
CA MET A 1 -12.29 0.72 -16.16
C MET A 1 -11.96 -0.24 -17.30
N TYR A 2 -12.95 -0.84 -17.96
CA TYR A 2 -12.73 -2.00 -18.85
C TYR A 2 -12.02 -1.62 -20.16
N LYS A 3 -11.15 -2.49 -20.67
CA LYS A 3 -10.59 -2.39 -22.04
C LYS A 3 -11.30 -3.43 -22.91
N LYS A 4 -12.04 -2.99 -23.93
CA LYS A 4 -12.80 -3.88 -24.82
C LYS A 4 -11.86 -4.51 -25.87
N GLY A 5 -11.88 -5.84 -25.98
CA GLY A 5 -11.16 -6.62 -27.00
C GLY A 5 -11.93 -7.90 -27.35
N LYS A 6 -11.71 -8.46 -28.54
CA LYS A 6 -12.38 -9.70 -29.00
C LYS A 6 -12.02 -10.85 -28.04
N GLY A 7 -13.03 -11.51 -27.46
CA GLY A 7 -12.84 -12.65 -26.55
C GLY A 7 -12.48 -12.28 -25.10
N GLN A 8 -12.61 -11.02 -24.70
CA GLN A 8 -12.35 -10.60 -23.32
C GLN A 8 -13.66 -10.44 -22.56
N GLU A 9 -13.99 -11.42 -21.72
CA GLU A 9 -14.95 -11.23 -20.63
C GLU A 9 -14.52 -10.06 -19.72
N ALA A 10 -15.48 -9.49 -19.00
CA ALA A 10 -15.35 -8.25 -18.23
C ALA A 10 -14.39 -8.40 -17.03
N TYR A 11 -13.09 -8.53 -17.29
CA TYR A 11 -12.06 -8.52 -16.26
C TYR A 11 -11.63 -7.08 -15.94
N PRO A 12 -11.50 -6.71 -14.66
CA PRO A 12 -10.93 -5.42 -14.28
C PRO A 12 -9.47 -5.35 -14.75
N ARG A 13 -9.19 -4.43 -15.68
CA ARG A 13 -7.85 -4.21 -16.25
C ARG A 13 -7.05 -3.12 -15.56
N TYR A 14 -7.70 -2.36 -14.69
CA TYR A 14 -7.10 -1.25 -13.96
C TYR A 14 -7.57 -1.24 -12.51
N LEU A 15 -6.67 -0.86 -11.62
CA LEU A 15 -6.91 -0.59 -10.21
C LEU A 15 -6.81 0.91 -9.97
N VAL A 16 -7.62 1.42 -9.05
CA VAL A 16 -7.55 2.81 -8.59
C VAL A 16 -7.07 2.80 -7.15
N HIS A 17 -6.07 3.64 -6.87
CA HIS A 17 -5.37 3.71 -5.59
C HIS A 17 -5.55 5.11 -5.01
N ASP A 18 -6.23 5.19 -3.88
CA ASP A 18 -6.45 6.43 -3.15
C ASP A 18 -5.63 6.44 -1.87
N VAL A 19 -4.87 7.52 -1.67
CA VAL A 19 -4.27 7.82 -0.37
C VAL A 19 -5.12 8.87 0.32
N ILE A 20 -5.59 8.52 1.50
CA ILE A 20 -6.57 9.31 2.26
C ILE A 20 -5.93 9.70 3.59
N ASP A 21 -6.04 10.97 3.96
CA ASP A 21 -5.84 11.38 5.34
C ASP A 21 -7.10 11.02 6.13
N VAL A 22 -6.95 10.08 7.07
CA VAL A 22 -8.07 9.54 7.86
C VAL A 22 -8.69 10.61 8.77
N GLN A 23 -7.90 11.60 9.23
CA GLN A 23 -8.39 12.64 10.13
C GLN A 23 -9.25 13.67 9.40
N SER A 24 -8.73 14.24 8.31
CA SER A 24 -9.46 15.22 7.50
C SER A 24 -10.45 14.60 6.52
N ARG A 25 -10.35 13.30 6.26
CA ARG A 25 -11.10 12.53 5.24
C ARG A 25 -10.84 13.03 3.81
N VAL A 26 -9.73 13.70 3.58
CA VAL A 26 -9.33 14.23 2.26
C VAL A 26 -8.50 13.20 1.50
N ILE A 27 -8.79 13.05 0.21
CA ILE A 27 -7.95 12.28 -0.71
C ILE A 27 -6.73 13.14 -1.07
N LEU A 28 -5.55 12.72 -0.63
CA LEU A 28 -4.27 13.39 -0.89
C LEU A 28 -3.70 13.04 -2.26
N SER A 29 -4.01 11.83 -2.76
CA SER A 29 -3.52 11.35 -4.05
C SER A 29 -4.45 10.28 -4.59
N ARG A 30 -4.74 10.34 -5.90
CA ARG A 30 -5.46 9.31 -6.65
C ARG A 30 -4.64 8.91 -7.87
N ARG A 31 -4.41 7.62 -8.06
CA ARG A 31 -3.73 7.08 -9.25
C ARG A 31 -4.46 5.86 -9.77
N ALA A 32 -4.34 5.62 -11.07
CA ALA A 32 -4.77 4.38 -11.70
C ALA A 32 -3.55 3.63 -12.22
N SER A 33 -3.54 2.31 -12.06
CA SER A 33 -2.52 1.43 -12.63
C SER A 33 -3.16 0.21 -13.28
N LEU A 34 -2.42 -0.47 -14.15
CA LEU A 34 -2.86 -1.74 -14.73
C LEU A 34 -3.04 -2.77 -13.61
N ALA A 35 -4.09 -3.58 -13.69
CA ALA A 35 -4.35 -4.63 -12.72
C ALA A 35 -3.36 -5.79 -12.91
N THR A 36 -2.21 -5.71 -12.24
CA THR A 36 -1.19 -6.75 -12.13
C THR A 36 -1.07 -7.22 -10.68
N GLY A 37 -0.43 -8.37 -10.44
CA GLY A 37 -0.25 -8.90 -9.07
C GLY A 37 0.60 -8.03 -8.15
N THR A 38 1.37 -7.07 -8.68
CA THR A 38 2.22 -6.15 -7.92
C THR A 38 1.73 -4.70 -7.94
N ALA A 39 0.67 -4.40 -8.70
CA ALA A 39 0.21 -3.06 -8.98
C ALA A 39 -0.10 -2.23 -7.72
N GLU A 40 -0.77 -2.84 -6.73
CA GLU A 40 -1.08 -2.18 -5.46
C GLU A 40 0.18 -1.80 -4.68
N ARG A 41 1.13 -2.74 -4.56
CA ARG A 41 2.38 -2.55 -3.85
C ARG A 41 3.18 -1.40 -4.48
N GLU A 42 3.47 -1.49 -5.77
CA GLU A 42 4.28 -0.51 -6.50
C GLU A 42 3.64 0.88 -6.47
N THR A 43 2.33 0.96 -6.76
CA THR A 43 1.62 2.25 -6.78
C THR A 43 1.59 2.89 -5.39
N SER A 44 1.41 2.10 -4.33
CA SER A 44 1.42 2.57 -2.95
C SER A 44 2.77 3.19 -2.56
N TRP A 45 3.89 2.53 -2.91
CA TRP A 45 5.24 3.07 -2.66
C TRP A 45 5.47 4.42 -3.34
N GLU A 46 5.11 4.53 -4.61
CA GLU A 46 5.24 5.77 -5.36
C GLU A 46 4.37 6.90 -4.79
N GLN A 47 3.11 6.60 -4.46
CA GLN A 47 2.21 7.60 -3.88
C GLN A 47 2.73 8.10 -2.53
N ARG A 48 3.27 7.22 -1.69
CA ARG A 48 3.86 7.60 -0.39
C ARG A 48 5.08 8.50 -0.55
N ALA A 49 6.00 8.16 -1.45
CA ALA A 49 7.14 9.02 -1.76
C ALA A 49 6.68 10.40 -2.26
N SER A 50 5.65 10.43 -3.12
CA SER A 50 5.12 11.67 -3.66
C SER A 50 4.46 12.56 -2.60
N ILE A 51 3.75 11.98 -1.63
CA ILE A 51 3.06 12.72 -0.56
C ILE A 51 4.07 13.38 0.37
N ARG A 52 5.13 12.66 0.73
CA ARG A 52 6.21 13.21 1.57
C ARG A 52 6.87 14.44 0.94
N PHE A 53 6.96 14.49 -0.39
CA PHE A 53 7.48 15.65 -1.11
C PHE A 53 6.45 16.78 -1.25
N ARG A 54 5.19 16.45 -1.60
CA ARG A 54 4.15 17.47 -1.86
C ARG A 54 3.58 18.10 -0.60
N TYR A 55 3.53 17.34 0.50
CA TYR A 55 2.91 17.75 1.75
C TYR A 55 3.88 17.53 2.92
N PRO A 56 4.96 18.34 3.03
CA PRO A 56 5.97 18.17 4.08
C PRO A 56 5.41 18.37 5.50
N SER A 57 4.27 19.05 5.64
CA SER A 57 3.54 19.20 6.90
C SER A 57 2.78 17.94 7.33
N ILE A 58 2.58 16.98 6.42
CA ILE A 58 1.88 15.73 6.71
C ILE A 58 2.92 14.68 7.10
N THR A 59 2.98 14.39 8.41
CA THR A 59 3.75 13.26 8.92
C THR A 59 2.89 12.01 8.87
N ILE A 60 3.23 11.09 7.96
CA ILE A 60 2.63 9.75 7.94
C ILE A 60 3.09 9.04 9.22
N ARG A 61 2.17 8.74 10.13
CA ARG A 61 2.49 8.03 11.40
C ARG A 61 2.09 6.56 11.36
N THR A 62 0.97 6.26 10.72
CA THR A 62 0.43 4.91 10.63
C THR A 62 0.13 4.58 9.18
N LEU A 63 0.42 3.34 8.78
CA LEU A 63 0.11 2.85 7.43
C LEU A 63 -0.73 1.57 7.56
N PRO A 64 -2.04 1.61 7.25
CA PRO A 64 -2.83 0.39 7.13
C PRO A 64 -2.37 -0.37 5.89
N ALA A 65 -2.04 -1.65 6.04
CA ALA A 65 -1.68 -2.52 4.92
C ALA A 65 -2.58 -3.76 4.92
N ASP A 66 -3.06 -4.14 3.73
CA ASP A 66 -3.93 -5.31 3.56
C ASP A 66 -3.17 -6.63 3.75
N LYS A 67 -3.92 -7.69 4.01
CA LYS A 67 -3.55 -9.10 4.21
C LYS A 67 -2.69 -9.70 3.08
N ALA A 68 -2.65 -9.05 1.91
CA ALA A 68 -1.78 -9.40 0.78
C ALA A 68 -0.31 -8.99 0.98
N HIS A 69 -0.04 -8.07 1.92
CA HIS A 69 1.32 -7.77 2.39
C HIS A 69 1.84 -8.79 3.43
N GLY A 70 1.10 -9.87 3.69
CA GLY A 70 1.30 -10.77 4.83
C GLY A 70 2.30 -11.91 4.65
N THR A 71 3.18 -11.88 3.64
CA THR A 71 4.37 -12.77 3.64
C THR A 71 5.38 -12.24 4.65
N THR A 72 6.01 -13.14 5.39
CA THR A 72 6.90 -12.82 6.52
C THR A 72 8.13 -12.03 6.07
N GLU A 73 8.63 -12.28 4.86
CA GLU A 73 9.73 -11.53 4.26
C GLU A 73 9.33 -10.10 3.88
N ASP A 74 8.15 -9.92 3.27
CA ASP A 74 7.64 -8.60 2.90
C ASP A 74 7.30 -7.77 4.14
N LEU A 75 6.74 -8.37 5.18
CA LEU A 75 6.47 -7.69 6.45
C LEU A 75 7.75 -7.25 7.15
N LYS A 76 8.81 -8.07 7.12
CA LYS A 76 10.12 -7.72 7.71
C LYS A 76 10.79 -6.58 6.93
N ALA A 77 10.76 -6.63 5.59
CA ALA A 77 11.30 -5.56 4.75
C ALA A 77 10.50 -4.26 4.91
N LEU A 78 9.17 -4.36 4.92
CA LEU A 78 8.25 -3.25 5.13
C LEU A 78 8.45 -2.65 6.53
N SER A 79 8.42 -3.47 7.59
CA SER A 79 8.58 -2.98 8.96
C SER A 79 9.93 -2.30 9.17
N LYS A 80 11.02 -2.86 8.63
CA LYS A 80 12.35 -2.23 8.69
C LYS A 80 12.37 -0.89 7.94
N ALA A 81 11.84 -0.84 6.72
CA ALA A 81 11.80 0.39 5.93
C ALA A 81 10.90 1.47 6.56
N LEU A 82 9.78 1.07 7.15
CA LEU A 82 8.84 1.96 7.82
C LEU A 82 9.36 2.46 9.16
N PHE A 83 10.01 1.60 9.94
CA PHE A 83 10.56 1.95 11.24
C PHE A 83 11.65 3.02 11.13
N VAL A 84 12.54 2.92 10.13
CA VAL A 84 13.53 3.95 9.81
C VAL A 84 12.88 5.29 9.45
N GLN A 85 11.65 5.27 8.93
CA GLN A 85 10.87 6.46 8.59
C GLN A 85 9.95 6.93 9.74
N GLY A 86 9.97 6.27 10.90
CA GLY A 86 9.10 6.58 12.04
C GLY A 86 7.63 6.22 11.81
N ILE A 87 7.34 5.35 10.84
CA ILE A 87 5.97 4.93 10.47
C ILE A 87 5.67 3.59 11.13
N THR A 88 4.54 3.50 11.83
CA THR A 88 4.03 2.23 12.38
C THR A 88 3.12 1.54 11.36
N PRO A 89 3.49 0.36 10.83
CA PRO A 89 2.57 -0.42 10.02
C PRO A 89 1.42 -0.98 10.87
N LEU A 90 0.20 -0.81 10.39
CA LEU A 90 -1.00 -1.46 10.93
C LEU A 90 -1.41 -2.56 9.95
N VAL A 91 -0.85 -3.75 10.13
CA VAL A 91 -1.14 -4.91 9.28
C VAL A 91 -2.04 -5.88 10.04
N SER A 92 -3.13 -6.32 9.42
CA SER A 92 -3.93 -7.41 9.98
C SER A 92 -3.17 -8.72 9.84
N LEU A 93 -2.64 -9.23 10.96
CA LEU A 93 -1.88 -10.48 10.99
C LEU A 93 -2.82 -11.67 10.69
N ARG A 94 -2.39 -12.57 9.80
CA ARG A 94 -3.11 -13.85 9.54
C ARG A 94 -3.01 -14.84 10.69
N ARG A 95 -1.93 -14.77 11.46
CA ARG A 95 -1.64 -15.62 12.64
C ARG A 95 -1.36 -14.71 13.84
N LYS A 96 -1.88 -15.11 15.00
CA LYS A 96 -1.74 -14.38 16.27
C LYS A 96 -0.35 -14.54 16.90
N GLU A 97 0.40 -15.54 16.46
CA GLU A 97 1.73 -15.87 16.99
C GLU A 97 2.79 -15.09 16.22
N MET A 98 3.59 -14.31 16.95
CA MET A 98 4.78 -13.66 16.41
C MET A 98 5.80 -14.73 16.03
N GLU A 99 6.33 -14.69 14.80
CA GLU A 99 7.56 -15.42 14.48
C GLU A 99 8.72 -14.83 15.28
N GLU A 100 9.58 -15.70 15.80
CA GLU A 100 10.78 -15.29 16.53
C GLU A 100 11.70 -14.45 15.64
N ILE A 101 12.22 -13.37 16.22
CA ILE A 101 13.19 -12.49 15.56
C ILE A 101 14.50 -13.28 15.46
N PRO A 102 15.11 -13.46 14.27
CA PRO A 102 16.38 -14.15 14.17
C PRO A 102 17.45 -13.36 14.93
N THR A 103 18.14 -14.03 15.85
CA THR A 103 19.28 -13.51 16.62
C THR A 103 20.50 -13.30 15.75
#